data_AF-A0A0U1QLZ6-F1
#
_entry.id   AF-A0A0U1QLZ6-F1
#
_cell.length_a   1.000
_cell.length_b   1.000
_cell.length_c   1.000
_cell.angle_alpha   90.00
_cell.angle_beta   90.00
_cell.angle_gamma   90.00
#
_symmetry.space_group_name_H-M   'P 1'
#
loop_
_entity.id
_entity.type
_entity.pdbx_description
1 polymer ?
#
loop_
_entity_poly.entity_id
_entity_poly.type
_entity_poly.pdbx_seq_one_letter_code
_entity_poly.pdbx_strand_id
1 'polypeptide(L)'
;GLKLNIDVILHQGGWLLIRDVGTIVFAIVLTILIAKLFKADDSTLVLLLGIGTGVCGAAAIAATSSILKAKDEDTAIGAGIIALVGTVFSITYTLIRPFIPLTALQYGIWSGVSLHEIAHVALAGAPAGPNALAMALLAKLGRVFLLVPLSFILVYWMKHKEKTKSGSKAKIEFPWFLIGFIIMSLFGSYVLGHAFTVSASMMNGISSFTSFILTMAMIGLG
;
A
#
# COMPACT_ATOMS: atom_id res chain seq x y z
N GLY A 1 6.56 7.49 4.95
CA GLY A 1 7.13 8.84 4.77
C GLY A 1 8.63 8.77 4.82
N LEU A 2 9.25 8.80 6.00
CA LEU A 2 10.69 9.05 6.17
C LEU A 2 11.66 8.16 5.37
N LYS A 3 11.33 6.87 5.17
CA LYS A 3 12.15 5.92 4.39
C LYS A 3 11.97 6.02 2.88
N LEU A 4 10.98 6.78 2.41
CA LEU A 4 10.68 6.95 1.00
C LEU A 4 11.56 8.08 0.47
N ASN A 5 12.53 7.72 -0.38
CA ASN A 5 13.32 8.71 -1.11
C ASN A 5 12.57 9.08 -2.41
N ILE A 6 12.05 10.31 -2.44
CA ILE A 6 11.25 10.83 -3.57
C ILE A 6 12.12 10.98 -4.83
N ASP A 7 13.39 11.36 -4.70
CA ASP A 7 14.30 11.47 -5.86
C ASP A 7 14.54 10.12 -6.53
N VAL A 8 14.67 9.04 -5.75
CA VAL A 8 14.78 7.67 -6.30
C VAL A 8 13.51 7.29 -7.07
N ILE A 9 12.33 7.66 -6.58
CA ILE A 9 11.06 7.39 -7.25
C ILE A 9 10.85 8.27 -8.48
N LEU A 10 11.32 9.52 -8.49
CA LEU A 10 11.18 10.40 -9.64
C LEU A 10 12.19 10.06 -10.74
N HIS A 11 13.45 9.76 -10.39
CA HIS A 11 14.50 9.44 -11.37
C HIS A 11 14.49 7.99 -11.86
N GLN A 12 14.28 7.02 -10.97
CA GLN A 12 14.23 5.58 -11.33
C GLN A 12 12.80 5.05 -11.40
N GLY A 13 11.83 5.73 -10.79
CA GLY A 13 10.49 5.23 -10.61
C GLY A 13 9.47 5.65 -11.65
N GLY A 14 9.76 6.51 -12.63
CA GLY A 14 8.78 6.83 -13.69
C GLY A 14 8.23 5.58 -14.40
N TRP A 15 9.12 4.64 -14.76
CA TRP A 15 8.73 3.34 -15.34
C TRP A 15 8.04 2.42 -14.32
N LEU A 16 8.51 2.42 -13.06
CA LEU A 16 7.90 1.63 -11.99
C LEU A 16 6.47 2.11 -11.67
N LEU A 17 6.25 3.43 -11.64
CA LEU A 17 4.96 4.06 -11.39
C LEU A 17 3.95 3.71 -12.49
N ILE A 18 4.35 3.75 -13.78
CA ILE A 18 3.49 3.28 -14.87
C ILE A 18 3.09 1.81 -14.67
N ARG A 19 4.06 0.95 -14.33
CA ARG A 19 3.81 -0.48 -14.09
C ARG A 19 2.87 -0.69 -12.90
N ASP A 20 3.03 0.13 -11.87
CA ASP A 20 2.22 0.07 -10.66
C ASP A 20 0.80 0.55 -10.91
N VAL A 21 0.59 1.62 -11.68
CA VAL A 21 -0.74 2.04 -12.15
C VAL A 21 -1.40 0.89 -12.91
N GLY A 22 -0.68 0.27 -13.85
CA GLY A 22 -1.17 -0.90 -14.58
C GLY A 22 -1.56 -2.05 -13.66
N THR A 23 -0.77 -2.31 -12.62
CA THR A 23 -1.06 -3.37 -11.64
C THR A 23 -2.28 -3.03 -10.78
N ILE A 24 -2.43 -1.77 -10.35
CA ILE A 24 -3.59 -1.32 -9.57
C ILE A 24 -4.87 -1.47 -10.39
N VAL A 25 -4.86 -0.99 -11.65
CA VAL A 25 -6.01 -1.11 -12.55
C VAL A 25 -6.33 -2.58 -12.80
N PHE A 26 -5.31 -3.40 -13.10
CA PHE A 26 -5.49 -4.83 -13.31
C PHE A 26 -6.09 -5.51 -12.07
N ALA A 27 -5.57 -5.24 -10.88
CA ALA A 27 -6.09 -5.78 -9.63
C ALA A 27 -7.56 -5.41 -9.41
N ILE A 28 -7.91 -4.12 -9.54
CA ILE A 28 -9.29 -3.65 -9.37
C ILE A 28 -10.23 -4.34 -10.38
N VAL A 29 -9.85 -4.38 -11.66
CA VAL A 29 -10.66 -5.01 -12.72
C VAL A 29 -10.82 -6.51 -12.44
N LEU A 30 -9.73 -7.20 -12.12
CA LEU A 30 -9.75 -8.64 -11.85
C LEU A 30 -10.61 -8.96 -10.62
N THR A 31 -10.51 -8.19 -9.54
CA THR A 31 -11.37 -8.36 -8.37
C THR A 31 -12.84 -8.15 -8.71
N ILE A 32 -13.18 -7.16 -9.53
CA ILE A 32 -14.56 -6.93 -10.00
C ILE A 32 -15.06 -8.08 -10.88
N LEU A 33 -14.22 -8.62 -11.76
CA LEU A 33 -14.57 -9.76 -12.62
C LEU A 33 -14.82 -11.03 -11.80
N ILE A 34 -13.94 -11.30 -10.82
CA ILE A 34 -14.11 -12.41 -9.88
C ILE A 34 -15.41 -12.22 -9.09
N ALA A 35 -15.66 -11.02 -8.56
CA ALA A 35 -16.90 -10.73 -7.84
C ALA A 35 -18.15 -10.97 -8.67
N LYS A 36 -18.14 -10.60 -9.97
CA LYS A 36 -19.24 -10.90 -10.90
C LYS A 36 -19.43 -12.40 -11.10
N LEU A 37 -18.35 -13.17 -11.20
CA LEU A 37 -18.42 -14.63 -11.36
C LEU A 37 -19.03 -15.30 -10.12
N PHE A 38 -18.68 -14.81 -8.93
CA PHE A 38 -19.20 -15.31 -7.65
C PHE A 38 -20.55 -14.69 -7.24
N LYS A 39 -21.14 -13.81 -8.08
CA LYS A 39 -22.40 -13.09 -7.79
C LYS A 39 -22.36 -12.35 -6.45
N ALA A 40 -21.24 -11.70 -6.15
CA ALA A 40 -21.14 -10.86 -4.96
C ALA A 40 -21.97 -9.58 -5.15
N ASP A 41 -22.94 -9.36 -4.26
CA ASP A 41 -23.87 -8.22 -4.35
C ASP A 41 -23.28 -6.91 -3.83
N ASP A 42 -22.31 -6.97 -2.91
CA ASP A 42 -21.73 -5.75 -2.30
C ASP A 42 -20.64 -5.11 -3.16
N SER A 43 -21.07 -4.19 -4.01
CA SER A 43 -20.19 -3.43 -4.91
C SER A 43 -19.16 -2.57 -4.17
N THR A 44 -19.42 -2.18 -2.92
CA THR A 44 -18.51 -1.35 -2.12
C THR A 44 -17.37 -2.19 -1.57
N LEU A 45 -17.70 -3.35 -0.97
CA LEU A 45 -16.72 -4.30 -0.46
C LEU A 45 -15.80 -4.79 -1.59
N VAL A 46 -16.36 -5.11 -2.76
CA VAL A 46 -15.58 -5.53 -3.94
C VAL A 46 -14.59 -4.45 -4.38
N LEU A 47 -14.99 -3.18 -4.36
CA LEU A 47 -14.12 -2.07 -4.72
C LEU A 47 -13.02 -1.84 -3.67
N LEU A 48 -13.35 -1.95 -2.38
CA LEU A 48 -12.38 -1.91 -1.28
C LEU A 48 -11.33 -3.01 -1.42
N LEU A 49 -11.75 -4.25 -1.68
CA LEU A 49 -10.84 -5.37 -1.92
C LEU A 49 -9.97 -5.16 -3.15
N GLY A 50 -10.53 -4.63 -4.25
CA GLY A 50 -9.77 -4.34 -5.46
C GLY A 50 -8.70 -3.27 -5.23
N ILE A 51 -9.06 -2.18 -4.55
CA ILE A 51 -8.14 -1.09 -4.19
C ILE A 51 -7.08 -1.59 -3.21
N GLY A 52 -7.50 -2.32 -2.17
CA GLY A 52 -6.60 -2.91 -1.18
C GLY A 52 -5.59 -3.86 -1.82
N THR A 53 -6.05 -4.71 -2.74
CA THR A 53 -5.20 -5.66 -3.49
C THR A 53 -4.21 -4.94 -4.40
N GLY A 54 -4.67 -3.91 -5.12
CA GLY A 54 -3.82 -3.17 -6.07
C GLY A 54 -2.73 -2.32 -5.42
N VAL A 55 -3.02 -1.69 -4.28
CA VAL A 55 -2.14 -0.66 -3.71
C VAL A 55 -1.28 -1.21 -2.56
N CYS A 56 -1.80 -1.21 -1.33
CA CYS A 56 -1.03 -1.51 -0.13
C CYS A 56 -1.84 -2.17 1.00
N GLY A 57 -2.91 -2.88 0.65
CA GLY A 57 -3.63 -3.74 1.59
C GLY A 57 -4.57 -2.99 2.53
N ALA A 58 -4.52 -3.29 3.83
CA ALA A 58 -5.49 -2.77 4.80
C ALA A 58 -5.45 -1.24 4.92
N ALA A 59 -4.28 -0.62 4.80
CA ALA A 59 -4.15 0.84 4.83
C ALA A 59 -4.89 1.52 3.67
N ALA A 60 -4.92 0.90 2.49
CA ALA A 60 -5.66 1.41 1.35
C ALA A 60 -7.17 1.26 1.53
N ILE A 61 -7.62 0.15 2.12
CA ILE A 61 -9.01 -0.07 2.50
C ILE A 61 -9.46 1.00 3.50
N ALA A 62 -8.71 1.22 4.58
CA ALA A 62 -9.04 2.23 5.59
C ALA A 62 -9.06 3.66 5.03
N ALA A 63 -8.18 3.98 4.08
CA ALA A 63 -8.15 5.30 3.46
C ALA A 63 -9.30 5.53 2.47
N THR A 64 -9.74 4.46 1.79
CA THR A 64 -10.77 4.56 0.76
C THR A 64 -12.17 4.28 1.28
N SER A 65 -12.32 3.63 2.42
CA SER A 65 -13.62 3.40 3.08
C SER A 65 -14.31 4.71 3.47
N SER A 66 -13.57 5.67 4.02
CA SER A 66 -14.09 7.01 4.36
C SER A 66 -14.50 7.81 3.13
N ILE A 67 -13.76 7.67 2.03
CA ILE A 67 -14.09 8.31 0.75
C ILE A 67 -15.37 7.66 0.20
N LEU A 68 -15.38 6.33 0.08
CA LEU A 68 -16.47 5.50 -0.46
C LEU A 68 -17.73 5.46 0.42
N LYS A 69 -17.66 6.01 1.65
CA LYS A 69 -18.71 5.89 2.68
C LYS A 69 -19.11 4.43 2.91
N ALA A 70 -18.11 3.56 2.95
CA ALA A 70 -18.31 2.16 3.23
C ALA A 70 -18.79 1.96 4.68
N LYS A 71 -19.50 0.85 4.91
CA LYS A 71 -19.85 0.47 6.28
C LYS A 71 -18.58 0.04 7.02
N ASP A 72 -18.57 0.23 8.33
CA ASP A 72 -17.46 -0.22 9.18
C ASP A 72 -17.27 -1.74 9.07
N GLU A 73 -18.38 -2.48 8.92
CA GLU A 73 -18.40 -3.92 8.73
C GLU A 73 -17.68 -4.34 7.43
N ASP A 74 -17.97 -3.68 6.30
CA ASP A 74 -17.30 -3.95 5.01
C ASP A 74 -15.81 -3.60 5.07
N THR A 75 -15.48 -2.53 5.79
CA THR A 75 -14.08 -2.10 5.98
C THR A 75 -13.30 -3.12 6.78
N ALA A 76 -13.88 -3.61 7.88
CA ALA A 76 -13.28 -4.64 8.74
C ALA A 76 -13.14 -5.98 8.00
N ILE A 77 -14.20 -6.42 7.31
CA ILE A 77 -14.18 -7.66 6.51
C ILE A 77 -13.13 -7.56 5.41
N GLY A 78 -13.09 -6.45 4.65
CA GLY A 78 -12.11 -6.25 3.60
C GLY A 78 -10.67 -6.26 4.12
N ALA A 79 -10.40 -5.55 5.22
CA ALA A 79 -9.09 -5.53 5.86
C ALA A 79 -8.66 -6.92 6.34
N GLY A 80 -9.56 -7.65 7.01
CA GLY A 80 -9.30 -9.01 7.48
C GLY A 80 -9.02 -10.01 6.36
N ILE A 81 -9.80 -9.97 5.26
CA ILE A 81 -9.56 -10.84 4.10
C ILE A 81 -8.18 -10.57 3.50
N ILE A 82 -7.81 -9.29 3.33
CA ILE A 82 -6.49 -8.93 2.80
C ILE A 82 -5.38 -9.38 3.73
N ALA A 83 -5.50 -9.17 5.04
CA ALA A 83 -4.49 -9.57 6.01
C ALA A 83 -4.28 -11.10 5.99
N LEU A 84 -5.37 -11.86 5.95
CA LEU A 84 -5.34 -13.32 5.87
C LEU A 84 -4.68 -13.81 4.58
N VAL A 85 -5.13 -13.29 3.44
CA VAL A 85 -4.58 -13.62 2.11
C VAL A 85 -3.09 -13.24 2.02
N GLY A 86 -2.73 -12.04 2.49
CA GLY A 86 -1.36 -11.56 2.54
C GLY A 86 -0.46 -12.45 3.40
N THR A 87 -0.97 -12.94 4.53
CA THR A 87 -0.24 -13.86 5.41
C THR A 87 0.02 -15.19 4.71
N VAL A 88 -1.00 -15.79 4.10
CA VAL A 88 -0.86 -17.03 3.31
C VAL A 88 0.16 -16.86 2.19
N PHE A 89 0.10 -15.77 1.43
CA PHE A 89 1.07 -15.48 0.38
C PHE A 89 2.48 -15.27 0.93
N SER A 90 2.65 -14.58 2.05
CA SER A 90 3.96 -14.30 2.64
C SER A 90 4.69 -15.58 3.07
N ILE A 91 3.96 -16.51 3.69
CA ILE A 91 4.46 -17.82 4.09
C ILE A 91 4.81 -18.62 2.84
N THR A 92 3.90 -18.64 1.86
CA THR A 92 4.14 -19.30 0.57
C THR A 92 5.43 -18.77 -0.06
N TYR A 93 5.58 -17.46 -0.27
CA TYR A 93 6.77 -16.82 -0.86
C TYR A 93 8.06 -17.20 -0.13
N THR A 94 8.02 -17.23 1.20
CA THR A 94 9.16 -17.63 2.03
C THR A 94 9.55 -19.09 1.77
N LEU A 95 8.58 -19.99 1.62
CA LEU A 95 8.81 -21.42 1.37
C LEU A 95 9.25 -21.73 -0.07
N ILE A 96 8.73 -21.01 -1.07
CA ILE A 96 9.12 -21.22 -2.48
C ILE A 96 10.45 -20.57 -2.85
N ARG A 97 10.93 -19.58 -2.10
CA ARG A 97 12.21 -18.91 -2.35
C ARG A 97 13.37 -19.86 -2.69
N PRO A 98 13.69 -20.91 -1.91
CA PRO A 98 14.81 -21.81 -2.20
C PRO A 98 14.64 -22.61 -3.50
N PHE A 99 13.42 -22.75 -4.02
CA PHE A 99 13.11 -23.52 -5.23
C PHE A 99 13.07 -22.66 -6.49
N ILE A 100 13.06 -21.33 -6.35
CA ILE A 100 12.96 -20.41 -7.47
C ILE A 100 14.37 -19.92 -7.85
N PRO A 101 14.79 -20.07 -9.12
CA PRO A 101 16.10 -19.62 -9.60
C PRO A 101 16.13 -18.10 -9.89
N LEU A 102 15.63 -17.29 -8.95
CA LEU A 102 15.69 -15.82 -9.03
C LEU A 102 16.89 -15.30 -8.24
N THR A 103 17.53 -14.27 -8.77
CA THR A 103 18.53 -13.52 -7.99
C THR A 103 17.85 -12.86 -6.79
N ALA A 104 18.62 -12.62 -5.72
CA ALA A 104 18.11 -11.97 -4.51
C ALA A 104 17.39 -10.64 -4.82
N LEU A 105 17.93 -9.84 -5.74
CA LEU A 105 17.37 -8.56 -6.15
C LEU A 105 16.04 -8.74 -6.90
N GLN A 106 15.98 -9.68 -7.86
CA GLN A 106 14.74 -9.99 -8.58
C GLN A 106 13.65 -10.51 -7.65
N TYR A 107 14.01 -11.38 -6.70
CA TYR A 107 13.07 -11.87 -5.69
C TYR A 107 12.58 -10.74 -4.77
N GLY A 108 13.46 -9.81 -4.39
CA GLY A 108 13.09 -8.62 -3.63
C GLY A 108 12.06 -7.75 -4.37
N ILE A 109 12.34 -7.41 -5.64
CA ILE A 109 11.40 -6.66 -6.47
C ILE A 109 10.09 -7.43 -6.63
N TRP A 110 10.15 -8.74 -6.91
CA TRP A 110 8.98 -9.57 -7.12
C TRP A 110 8.07 -9.62 -5.89
N SER A 111 8.63 -9.93 -4.72
CA SER A 111 7.90 -9.96 -3.45
C SER A 111 7.35 -8.58 -3.05
N GLY A 112 8.10 -7.49 -3.28
CA GLY A 112 7.65 -6.12 -3.04
C GLY A 112 6.47 -5.68 -3.92
N VAL A 113 6.37 -6.24 -5.12
CA VAL A 113 5.34 -5.90 -6.12
C VAL A 113 4.08 -6.75 -5.94
N SER A 114 4.21 -7.99 -5.47
CA SER A 114 3.10 -8.94 -5.39
C SER A 114 2.44 -8.99 -4.01
N LEU A 115 3.20 -8.81 -2.93
CA LEU A 115 2.65 -8.91 -1.58
C LEU A 115 1.86 -7.67 -1.21
N HIS A 116 0.79 -7.88 -0.44
CA HIS A 116 -0.26 -6.90 -0.21
C HIS A 116 0.15 -5.82 0.80
N GLU A 117 1.00 -6.16 1.78
CA GLU A 117 1.39 -5.25 2.87
C GLU A 117 2.90 -5.19 3.09
N ILE A 118 3.36 -4.09 3.68
CA ILE A 118 4.78 -3.87 3.98
C ILE A 118 5.33 -4.93 4.94
N ALA A 119 4.51 -5.36 5.92
CA ALA A 119 4.90 -6.39 6.87
C ALA A 119 5.16 -7.74 6.18
N HIS A 120 4.26 -8.17 5.29
CA HIS A 120 4.43 -9.39 4.50
C HIS A 120 5.64 -9.31 3.58
N VAL A 121 5.88 -8.16 2.95
CA VAL A 121 7.08 -7.92 2.13
C VAL A 121 8.35 -8.03 2.97
N ALA A 122 8.36 -7.43 4.17
CA ALA A 122 9.51 -7.49 5.06
C ALA A 122 9.79 -8.94 5.51
N LEU A 123 8.75 -9.69 5.87
CA LEU A 123 8.84 -11.10 6.24
C LEU A 123 9.40 -11.96 5.09
N ALA A 124 8.82 -11.84 3.90
CA ALA A 124 9.20 -12.67 2.75
C ALA A 124 10.57 -12.25 2.15
N GLY A 125 10.92 -10.96 2.24
CA GLY A 125 12.12 -10.36 1.68
C GLY A 125 13.35 -10.45 2.60
N ALA A 126 13.17 -10.50 3.92
CA ALA A 126 14.29 -10.57 4.88
C ALA A 126 15.25 -11.74 4.63
N PRO A 127 14.78 -12.97 4.31
CA PRO A 127 15.67 -14.08 3.98
C PRO A 127 16.54 -13.80 2.74
N ALA A 128 16.08 -12.97 1.80
CA ALA A 128 16.78 -12.62 0.57
C ALA A 128 17.97 -11.68 0.75
N GLY A 129 18.18 -11.16 1.96
CA GLY A 129 19.29 -10.29 2.31
C GLY A 129 18.94 -8.80 2.28
N PRO A 130 19.80 -7.94 2.86
CA PRO A 130 19.48 -6.54 3.14
C PRO A 130 19.24 -5.71 1.87
N ASN A 131 20.00 -5.96 0.79
CA ASN A 131 19.82 -5.25 -0.48
C ASN A 131 18.49 -5.62 -1.16
N ALA A 132 18.11 -6.90 -1.11
CA ALA A 132 16.85 -7.37 -1.66
C ALA A 132 15.65 -6.81 -0.88
N LEU A 133 15.73 -6.82 0.45
CA LEU A 133 14.74 -6.23 1.33
C LEU A 133 14.57 -4.72 1.06
N ALA A 134 15.66 -3.98 0.92
CA ALA A 134 15.60 -2.55 0.60
C ALA A 134 14.87 -2.30 -0.72
N MET A 135 15.18 -3.07 -1.77
CA MET A 135 14.49 -2.97 -3.06
C MET A 135 13.02 -3.38 -2.99
N ALA A 136 12.70 -4.43 -2.23
CA ALA A 136 11.33 -4.89 -2.01
C ALA A 136 10.47 -3.80 -1.33
N LEU A 137 11.02 -3.19 -0.28
CA LEU A 137 10.36 -2.10 0.44
C LEU A 137 10.23 -0.84 -0.43
N LEU A 138 11.25 -0.51 -1.22
CA LEU A 138 11.17 0.62 -2.18
C LEU A 138 10.06 0.41 -3.20
N ALA A 139 9.99 -0.77 -3.83
CA ALA A 139 8.92 -1.11 -4.77
C ALA A 139 7.54 -1.01 -4.11
N LYS A 140 7.39 -1.49 -2.87
CA LYS A 140 6.12 -1.44 -2.15
C LYS A 140 5.71 -0.02 -1.76
N LEU A 141 6.65 0.78 -1.27
CA LEU A 141 6.39 2.15 -0.84
C LEU A 141 6.06 3.08 -2.02
N GLY A 142 6.62 2.82 -3.21
CA GLY A 142 6.23 3.51 -4.45
C GLY A 142 4.72 3.39 -4.75
N ARG A 143 4.12 2.22 -4.49
CA ARG A 143 2.66 2.05 -4.61
C ARG A 143 1.86 2.78 -3.56
N VAL A 144 2.34 2.81 -2.32
CA VAL A 144 1.70 3.57 -1.25
C VAL A 144 1.59 5.05 -1.64
N PHE A 145 2.60 5.58 -2.35
CA PHE A 145 2.54 6.94 -2.89
C PHE A 145 1.41 7.12 -3.92
N LEU A 146 1.11 6.12 -4.76
CA LEU A 146 -0.02 6.14 -5.70
C LEU A 146 -1.39 6.14 -5.02
N LEU A 147 -1.47 5.86 -3.72
CA LEU A 147 -2.71 6.04 -2.95
C LEU A 147 -3.15 7.51 -2.95
N VAL A 148 -2.21 8.46 -2.91
CA VAL A 148 -2.51 9.90 -2.91
C VAL A 148 -3.31 10.31 -4.15
N PRO A 149 -2.81 10.13 -5.39
CA PRO A 149 -3.57 10.48 -6.58
C PRO A 149 -4.85 9.64 -6.71
N LEU A 150 -4.83 8.35 -6.32
CA LEU A 150 -6.03 7.51 -6.34
C LEU A 150 -7.14 8.07 -5.44
N SER A 151 -6.80 8.50 -4.22
CA SER A 151 -7.75 9.13 -3.30
C SER A 151 -8.35 10.42 -3.89
N PHE A 152 -7.56 11.27 -4.55
CA PHE A 152 -8.09 12.44 -5.24
C PHE A 152 -9.06 12.08 -6.37
N ILE A 153 -8.72 11.07 -7.17
CA ILE A 153 -9.58 10.57 -8.26
C ILE A 153 -10.91 10.03 -7.69
N LEU A 154 -10.86 9.24 -6.62
CA LEU A 154 -12.05 8.68 -5.97
C LEU A 154 -12.94 9.78 -5.38
N VAL A 155 -12.36 10.77 -4.70
CA VAL A 155 -13.09 11.94 -4.17
C VAL A 155 -13.78 12.70 -5.30
N TYR A 156 -13.08 12.94 -6.42
CA TYR A 156 -13.65 13.61 -7.59
C TYR A 156 -14.81 12.79 -8.21
N TRP A 157 -14.59 11.49 -8.40
CA TRP A 157 -15.58 10.58 -8.96
C TRP A 157 -16.85 10.53 -8.12
N MET A 158 -16.71 10.45 -6.80
CA MET A 158 -17.84 10.43 -5.88
C MET A 158 -18.58 11.76 -5.80
N LYS A 159 -17.87 12.90 -5.80
CA LYS A 159 -18.52 14.22 -5.90
C LYS A 159 -19.36 14.34 -7.17
N HIS A 160 -18.90 13.76 -8.28
CA HIS A 160 -19.63 13.82 -9.54
C HIS A 160 -20.87 12.89 -9.54
N LYS A 161 -20.75 11.71 -8.93
CA LYS A 161 -21.85 10.77 -8.72
C LYS A 161 -22.92 11.28 -7.75
N GLU A 162 -22.53 12.04 -6.73
CA GLU A 162 -23.48 12.68 -5.81
C GLU A 162 -24.17 13.89 -6.43
N LYS A 163 -23.43 14.76 -7.15
CA LYS A 163 -24.02 15.88 -7.90
C LYS A 163 -25.12 15.46 -8.89
N THR A 164 -25.03 14.26 -9.45
CA THR A 164 -26.01 13.71 -10.39
C THR A 164 -27.21 13.05 -9.69
N LYS A 165 -27.10 12.65 -8.41
CA LYS A 165 -28.19 11.99 -7.66
C LYS A 165 -28.89 12.89 -6.64
N SER A 166 -28.24 13.92 -6.12
CA SER A 166 -28.86 14.85 -5.16
C SER A 166 -28.04 16.14 -5.11
N GLY A 167 -28.70 17.31 -5.22
CA GLY A 167 -28.06 18.63 -5.15
C GLY A 167 -27.43 18.97 -3.78
N SER A 168 -27.21 17.98 -2.91
CA SER A 168 -26.59 18.15 -1.60
C SER A 168 -25.06 18.05 -1.69
N LYS A 169 -24.38 19.03 -1.10
CA LYS A 169 -22.91 19.04 -0.92
C LYS A 169 -22.54 18.06 0.19
N ALA A 170 -22.53 16.76 -0.12
CA ALA A 170 -21.98 15.78 0.80
C ALA A 170 -20.48 16.06 1.03
N LYS A 171 -20.09 16.14 2.31
CA LYS A 171 -18.72 16.41 2.74
C LYS A 171 -17.93 15.11 2.62
N ILE A 172 -17.15 14.97 1.55
CA ILE A 172 -16.23 13.84 1.40
C ILE A 172 -15.00 14.13 2.26
N GLU A 173 -14.69 13.24 3.19
CA GLU A 173 -13.55 13.37 4.09
C GLU A 173 -12.28 12.91 3.36
N PHE A 174 -11.32 13.82 3.24
CA PHE A 174 -10.01 13.48 2.68
C PHE A 174 -9.13 12.87 3.80
N PRO A 175 -8.39 11.78 3.55
CA PRO A 175 -7.56 11.16 4.58
C PRO A 175 -6.35 12.05 4.87
N TRP A 176 -6.43 12.88 5.92
CA TRP A 176 -5.37 13.84 6.29
C TRP A 176 -4.01 13.18 6.55
N PHE A 177 -3.99 11.90 6.93
CA PHE A 177 -2.75 11.15 7.10
C PHE A 177 -1.90 11.06 5.81
N LEU A 178 -2.53 11.12 4.62
CA LEU A 178 -1.82 11.15 3.33
C LEU A 178 -0.95 12.39 3.20
N ILE A 179 -1.46 13.55 3.65
CA ILE A 179 -0.71 14.80 3.65
C ILE A 179 0.50 14.68 4.59
N GLY A 180 0.28 14.14 5.80
CA GLY A 180 1.37 13.86 6.74
C GLY A 180 2.41 12.91 6.17
N PHE A 181 2.00 11.87 5.44
CA PHE A 181 2.91 10.94 4.76
C PHE A 181 3.79 11.64 3.72
N ILE A 182 3.21 12.52 2.89
CA ILE A 182 3.94 13.29 1.86
C ILE A 182 4.92 14.25 2.52
N ILE A 183 4.49 15.03 3.52
CA ILE A 183 5.35 15.97 4.24
C ILE A 183 6.55 15.24 4.86
N MET A 184 6.31 14.13 5.56
CA MET A 184 7.39 13.32 6.15
C MET A 184 8.30 12.68 5.10
N SER A 185 7.78 12.36 3.92
CA SER A 185 8.58 11.84 2.81
C SER A 185 9.48 12.90 2.18
N LEU A 186 8.97 14.11 1.98
CA LEU A 186 9.74 15.26 1.50
C LEU A 186 10.82 15.62 2.52
N PHE A 187 10.46 15.65 3.81
CA PHE A 187 11.42 15.89 4.89
C PHE A 187 12.52 14.81 4.93
N GLY A 188 12.15 13.54 4.80
CA GLY A 188 13.10 12.43 4.73
C GLY A 188 14.02 12.46 3.52
N SER A 189 13.55 12.95 2.37
CA SER A 189 14.34 13.00 1.13
C SER A 189 15.26 14.21 1.05
N TYR A 190 14.78 15.39 1.46
CA TYR A 190 15.47 16.66 1.23
C TYR A 190 16.14 17.23 2.48
N VAL A 191 15.71 16.86 3.69
CA VAL A 191 16.24 17.44 4.95
C VAL A 191 17.19 16.47 5.66
N LEU A 192 16.83 15.18 5.73
CA LEU A 192 17.70 14.11 6.23
C LEU A 192 18.79 13.78 5.19
N GLY A 193 20.05 14.14 5.49
CA GLY A 193 21.21 13.86 4.64
C GLY A 193 21.86 15.09 3.99
N HIS A 194 21.11 16.16 3.71
CA HIS A 194 21.66 17.43 3.19
C HIS A 194 21.79 18.51 4.28
N ALA A 195 20.79 18.67 5.16
CA ALA A 195 20.79 19.72 6.20
C ALA A 195 21.11 19.20 7.61
N PHE A 196 20.73 17.96 7.92
CA PHE A 196 21.06 17.28 9.17
C PHE A 196 21.61 15.88 8.89
N THR A 197 22.88 15.64 9.25
CA THR A 197 23.49 14.31 9.27
C THR A 197 22.99 13.55 10.50
N VAL A 198 21.85 12.88 10.35
CA VAL A 198 21.32 12.02 11.42
C VAL A 198 22.20 10.77 11.51
N SER A 199 22.69 10.46 12.71
CA SER A 199 23.50 9.26 12.94
C SER A 199 22.71 7.99 12.56
N ALA A 200 23.39 7.02 11.95
CA ALA A 200 22.78 5.75 11.55
C ALA A 200 22.10 5.03 12.73
N SER A 201 22.62 5.20 13.96
CA SER A 201 22.03 4.65 15.17
C SER A 201 20.67 5.26 15.52
N MET A 202 20.50 6.58 15.31
CA MET A 202 19.23 7.25 15.56
C MET A 202 18.17 6.86 14.52
N MET A 203 18.58 6.71 13.25
CA MET A 203 17.71 6.27 12.17
C MET A 203 17.29 4.79 12.31
N ASN A 204 18.19 3.94 12.82
CA ASN A 204 17.87 2.57 13.21
C ASN A 204 16.91 2.53 14.41
N GLY A 205 17.12 3.37 15.43
CA GLY A 205 16.20 3.50 16.57
C GLY A 205 14.79 3.88 16.14
N ILE A 206 14.65 4.91 15.29
CA ILE A 206 13.36 5.33 14.72
C ILE A 206 12.74 4.19 13.89
N SER A 207 13.54 3.46 13.11
CA SER A 207 13.06 2.34 12.30
C SER A 207 12.51 1.20 13.15
N SER A 208 13.20 0.83 14.23
CA SER A 208 12.76 -0.20 15.16
C SER A 208 11.50 0.22 15.90
N PHE A 209 11.44 1.46 16.37
CA PHE A 209 10.26 2.00 17.04
C PHE A 209 9.05 2.08 16.11
N THR A 210 9.25 2.53 14.88
CA THR A 210 8.21 2.53 13.83
C THR A 210 7.71 1.12 13.58
N SER A 211 8.62 0.14 13.43
CA SER A 211 8.25 -1.26 13.20
C SER A 211 7.46 -1.83 14.38
N PHE A 212 7.86 -1.51 15.62
CA PHE A 212 7.14 -1.90 16.83
C PHE A 212 5.71 -1.34 16.86
N ILE A 213 5.51 -0.05 16.58
CA ILE A 213 4.18 0.56 16.49
C ILE A 213 3.36 -0.08 15.37
N LEU A 214 3.97 -0.32 14.20
CA LEU A 214 3.30 -0.96 13.08
C LEU A 214 2.84 -2.37 13.44
N THR A 215 3.68 -3.16 14.12
CA THR A 215 3.31 -4.48 14.62
C THR A 215 2.14 -4.41 15.59
N MET A 216 2.17 -3.51 16.57
CA MET A 216 1.06 -3.31 17.51
C MET A 216 -0.24 -2.91 16.81
N ALA A 217 -0.17 -2.01 15.84
CA ALA A 217 -1.32 -1.57 15.05
C ALA A 217 -1.90 -2.71 14.21
N MET A 218 -1.04 -3.52 13.58
CA MET A 218 -1.48 -4.68 12.78
C MET A 218 -2.10 -5.76 13.66
N ILE A 219 -1.52 -6.07 14.83
CA ILE A 219 -2.12 -6.98 15.83
C ILE A 219 -3.49 -6.46 16.29
N GLY A 220 -3.62 -5.14 16.48
CA GLY A 220 -4.89 -4.53 16.87
C GLY A 220 -5.98 -4.58 15.78
N LEU A 221 -5.58 -4.70 14.50
CA LEU A 221 -6.50 -4.86 13.37
C LEU A 221 -6.93 -6.32 13.15
N GLY A 222 -6.23 -7.29 13.77
CA GLY A 222 -6.51 -8.73 13.69
C GLY A 222 -5.32 -9.52 13.14
#